data_AF-A0A7S3CQ27-F1
#
_entry.id   AF-A0A7S3CQ27-F1
#
_cell.length_a   1.000
_cell.length_b   1.000
_cell.length_c   1.000
_cell.angle_alpha   90.00
_cell.angle_beta   90.00
_cell.angle_gamma   90.00
#
_symmetry.space_group_name_H-M   'P 1'
#
loop_
_entity.id
_entity.type
_entity.pdbx_description
1 polymer ?
#
loop_
_entity_poly.entity_id
_entity_poly.type
_entity_poly.pdbx_seq_one_letter_code
_entity_poly.pdbx_strand_id
1 'polypeptide(L)'
;MLATNEKGDEKRTIKWMEAVWGDCKGDDLWTLWDIFGVLGGLWKQSMLDSKPLRDRIHAQFDQSTLKRPLIVSAVDLETGKHIVFDENSMETGLDISESLISSSALPLAFQPNNVNGFVLGDGGVYANLQLSEGVLKCKEMGHEMENIIVDVIMCPANTMDIKEWTLKDSRYQNAWQVFQRKEQ
;
A
#
# COMPACT_ATOMS: atom_id res chain seq x y z
N MET A 1 6.37 9.63 -6.39
CA MET A 1 6.85 8.37 -5.77
C MET A 1 8.27 8.11 -6.25
N LEU A 2 9.14 7.43 -5.51
CA LEU A 2 10.52 7.15 -5.97
C LEU A 2 10.55 6.47 -7.34
N ALA A 3 9.63 5.54 -7.59
CA ALA A 3 9.56 4.83 -8.86
C ALA A 3 9.13 5.69 -10.06
N THR A 4 8.55 6.87 -9.84
CA THR A 4 8.14 7.79 -10.93
C THR A 4 9.21 8.86 -11.24
N ASN A 5 10.37 8.82 -10.58
CA ASN A 5 11.45 9.78 -10.75
C ASN A 5 12.75 9.07 -11.17
N GLU A 6 13.59 9.78 -11.94
CA GLU A 6 14.87 9.27 -12.41
C GLU A 6 15.84 8.98 -11.26
N LYS A 7 16.75 8.01 -11.46
CA LYS A 7 17.86 7.75 -10.53
C LYS A 7 18.73 9.01 -10.39
N GLY A 8 19.03 9.42 -9.15
CA GLY A 8 19.77 10.65 -8.85
C GLY A 8 18.91 11.81 -8.36
N ASP A 9 17.58 11.76 -8.53
CA ASP A 9 16.65 12.80 -8.05
C ASP A 9 16.02 12.46 -6.68
N GLU A 10 16.68 11.60 -5.88
CA GLU A 10 16.14 11.10 -4.60
C GLU A 10 15.87 12.24 -3.61
N LYS A 11 16.76 13.23 -3.51
CA LYS A 11 16.61 14.34 -2.57
C LYS A 11 15.36 15.17 -2.87
N ARG A 12 15.09 15.45 -4.15
CA ARG A 12 13.88 16.17 -4.55
C ARG A 12 12.65 15.32 -4.32
N THR A 13 12.73 14.02 -4.65
CA THR A 13 11.62 13.10 -4.47
C THR A 13 11.24 12.95 -3.00
N ILE A 14 12.21 12.88 -2.10
CA ILE A 14 11.99 12.86 -0.65
C ILE A 14 11.29 14.14 -0.21
N LYS A 15 11.78 15.33 -0.60
CA LYS A 15 11.13 16.60 -0.27
C LYS A 15 9.69 16.68 -0.76
N TRP A 16 9.43 16.14 -1.95
CA TRP A 16 8.07 16.05 -2.47
C TRP A 16 7.21 15.07 -1.65
N MET A 17 7.73 13.91 -1.25
CA MET A 17 7.01 12.97 -0.38
C MET A 17 6.70 13.61 0.98
N GLU A 18 7.68 14.32 1.57
CA GLU A 18 7.51 15.06 2.82
C GLU A 18 6.40 16.11 2.68
N ALA A 19 6.33 16.84 1.56
CA ALA A 19 5.26 17.80 1.31
C ALA A 19 3.90 17.12 1.15
N VAL A 20 3.83 16.03 0.37
CA VAL A 20 2.60 15.26 0.17
C VAL A 20 2.04 14.78 1.51
N TRP A 21 2.89 14.22 2.39
CA TRP A 21 2.47 13.70 3.69
C TRP A 21 2.27 14.80 4.75
N GLY A 22 3.13 15.82 4.77
CA GLY A 22 3.10 16.90 5.75
C GLY A 22 1.87 17.79 5.62
N ASP A 23 1.37 17.97 4.40
CA ASP A 23 0.17 18.77 4.12
C ASP A 23 -1.12 17.93 4.09
N CYS A 24 -1.02 16.60 4.27
CA CYS A 24 -2.16 15.70 4.20
C CYS A 24 -2.94 15.64 5.52
N LYS A 25 -4.24 15.95 5.47
CA LYS A 25 -5.20 15.78 6.56
C LYS A 25 -6.08 14.57 6.31
N GLY A 26 -6.70 14.05 7.37
CA GLY A 26 -7.63 12.91 7.26
C GLY A 26 -8.74 13.16 6.24
N ASP A 27 -9.31 14.37 6.24
CA ASP A 27 -10.39 14.77 5.33
C ASP A 27 -9.95 14.86 3.85
N ASP A 28 -8.63 14.94 3.59
CA ASP A 28 -8.10 14.88 2.22
C ASP A 28 -8.04 13.44 1.69
N LEU A 29 -8.25 12.44 2.54
CA LEU A 29 -8.20 11.02 2.21
C LEU A 29 -9.59 10.40 2.24
N TRP A 30 -10.42 10.77 3.21
CA TRP A 30 -11.75 10.20 3.37
C TRP A 30 -12.71 11.17 4.02
N THR A 31 -14.00 10.98 3.74
CA THR A 31 -15.09 11.70 4.39
C THR A 31 -16.14 10.71 4.91
N LEU A 32 -17.09 11.21 5.69
CA LEU A 32 -18.32 10.48 5.93
C LEU A 32 -19.20 10.52 4.69
N TRP A 33 -20.05 9.51 4.52
CA TRP A 33 -21.05 9.50 3.45
C TRP A 33 -22.07 10.65 3.62
N ASP A 34 -22.42 11.30 2.52
CA ASP A 34 -23.36 12.42 2.50
C ASP A 34 -24.73 12.10 3.12
N ILE A 35 -25.15 10.84 3.04
CA ILE A 35 -26.44 10.36 3.53
C ILE A 35 -26.21 9.47 4.76
N PHE A 36 -26.72 9.90 5.92
CA PHE A 36 -26.61 9.22 7.23
C PHE A 36 -25.17 9.03 7.78
N GLY A 37 -24.15 9.66 7.19
CA GLY A 37 -22.78 9.59 7.69
C GLY A 37 -22.24 8.17 7.70
N VAL A 38 -21.66 7.73 8.82
CA VAL A 38 -21.14 6.35 8.99
C VAL A 38 -22.22 5.29 8.74
N LEU A 39 -23.49 5.55 9.10
CA LEU A 39 -24.59 4.61 8.87
C LEU A 39 -24.91 4.46 7.38
N GLY A 40 -24.57 5.45 6.55
CA GLY A 40 -24.60 5.32 5.10
C GLY A 40 -23.77 4.13 4.61
N GLY A 41 -22.72 3.78 5.35
CA GLY A 41 -21.88 2.62 5.10
C GLY A 41 -22.61 1.28 5.11
N LEU A 42 -23.75 1.16 5.81
CA LEU A 42 -24.56 -0.07 5.80
C LEU A 42 -25.20 -0.37 4.44
N TRP A 43 -25.35 0.65 3.59
CA TRP A 43 -25.87 0.55 2.23
C TRP A 43 -24.78 0.75 1.16
N LYS A 44 -23.52 0.80 1.58
CA LYS A 44 -22.35 0.96 0.70
C LYS A 44 -21.39 -0.21 0.92
N GLN A 45 -20.38 -0.32 0.07
CA GLN A 45 -19.35 -1.35 0.20
C GLN A 45 -18.25 -0.99 1.22
N SER A 46 -18.41 0.13 1.94
CA SER A 46 -17.47 0.59 2.96
C SER A 46 -18.10 1.63 3.89
N MET A 47 -17.48 1.82 5.06
CA MET A 47 -17.94 2.70 6.12
C MET A 47 -17.64 4.19 5.87
N LEU A 48 -16.61 4.48 5.07
CA LEU A 48 -16.15 5.83 4.76
C LEU A 48 -16.18 6.06 3.24
N ASP A 49 -16.39 7.30 2.83
CA ASP A 49 -16.23 7.69 1.44
C ASP A 49 -14.75 7.98 1.16
N SER A 50 -14.10 7.10 0.39
CA SER A 50 -12.70 7.24 -0.02
C SER A 50 -12.52 7.97 -1.36
N LYS A 51 -13.56 8.64 -1.87
CA LYS A 51 -13.45 9.47 -3.07
C LYS A 51 -12.31 10.51 -3.01
N PRO A 52 -12.08 11.24 -1.90
CA PRO A 52 -10.98 12.22 -1.83
C PRO A 52 -9.59 11.58 -2.06
N LEU A 53 -9.33 10.42 -1.45
CA LEU A 53 -8.11 9.64 -1.68
C LEU A 53 -7.96 9.25 -3.16
N ARG A 54 -9.02 8.70 -3.76
CA ARG A 54 -9.01 8.28 -5.17
C ARG A 54 -8.70 9.45 -6.10
N ASP A 55 -9.43 10.56 -5.94
CA ASP A 55 -9.22 11.78 -6.74
C ASP A 55 -7.79 12.30 -6.60
N ARG A 56 -7.23 12.25 -5.38
CA ARG A 56 -5.86 12.68 -5.12
C ARG A 56 -4.81 11.77 -5.77
N ILE A 57 -5.00 10.45 -5.72
CA ILE A 57 -4.12 9.50 -6.39
C ILE A 57 -4.16 9.75 -7.90
N HIS A 58 -5.35 9.85 -8.50
CA HIS A 58 -5.52 10.13 -9.92
C HIS A 58 -4.84 11.43 -10.35
N ALA A 59 -5.12 12.53 -9.63
CA ALA A 59 -4.52 13.83 -9.91
C ALA A 59 -2.99 13.80 -9.89
N GLN A 60 -2.41 12.91 -9.09
CA GLN A 60 -0.96 12.83 -8.90
C GLN A 60 -0.29 11.84 -9.86
N PHE A 61 -0.96 10.76 -10.25
CA PHE A 61 -0.32 9.62 -10.91
C PHE A 61 -0.86 9.27 -12.30
N ASP A 62 -2.03 9.77 -12.72
CA ASP A 62 -2.61 9.42 -14.03
C ASP A 62 -1.72 9.79 -15.22
N GLN A 63 -0.86 10.81 -15.05
CA GLN A 63 0.10 11.26 -16.06
C GLN A 63 1.55 10.82 -15.75
N SER A 64 1.74 10.01 -14.71
CA SER A 64 3.06 9.51 -14.33
C SER A 64 3.49 8.35 -15.22
N THR A 65 4.80 8.12 -15.28
CA THR A 65 5.39 6.94 -15.89
C THR A 65 6.38 6.32 -14.92
N LEU A 66 6.49 4.98 -14.92
CA LEU A 66 7.49 4.30 -14.12
C LEU A 66 8.88 4.51 -14.73
N LYS A 67 9.82 4.95 -13.89
CA LYS A 67 11.25 5.11 -14.20
C LYS A 67 12.11 4.05 -13.52
N ARG A 68 11.52 3.30 -12.59
CA ARG A 68 12.16 2.23 -11.81
C ARG A 68 11.16 1.08 -11.63
N PRO A 69 11.64 -0.16 -11.46
CA PRO A 69 10.76 -1.27 -11.09
C PRO A 69 9.96 -0.93 -9.83
N LEU A 70 8.67 -1.24 -9.87
CA LEU A 70 7.74 -1.03 -8.77
C LEU A 70 6.88 -2.28 -8.64
N ILE A 71 6.65 -2.70 -7.41
CA ILE A 71 5.73 -3.78 -7.08
C ILE A 71 4.67 -3.21 -6.15
N VAL A 72 3.41 -3.46 -6.47
CA VAL A 72 2.26 -3.08 -5.64
C VAL A 72 1.38 -4.31 -5.47
N SER A 73 0.95 -4.59 -4.25
CA SER A 73 0.05 -5.71 -3.94
C SER A 73 -1.36 -5.28 -3.67
N ALA A 74 -2.29 -6.12 -4.09
CA ALA A 74 -3.68 -6.10 -3.69
C ALA A 74 -4.18 -7.54 -3.47
N VAL A 75 -5.35 -7.69 -2.87
CA VAL A 75 -6.02 -8.98 -2.73
C VAL A 75 -7.34 -8.95 -3.46
N ASP A 76 -7.58 -9.94 -4.31
CA ASP A 76 -8.91 -10.15 -4.87
C ASP A 76 -9.84 -10.70 -3.78
N LEU A 77 -10.83 -9.90 -3.41
CA LEU A 77 -11.78 -10.19 -2.33
C LEU A 77 -12.77 -11.30 -2.69
N GLU A 78 -12.95 -11.61 -3.99
CA GLU A 78 -13.81 -12.72 -4.40
C GLU A 78 -13.12 -14.08 -4.23
N THR A 79 -11.84 -14.16 -4.59
CA THR A 79 -11.09 -15.43 -4.60
C THR A 79 -10.10 -15.58 -3.46
N GLY A 80 -9.79 -14.50 -2.74
CA GLY A 80 -8.73 -14.42 -1.73
C GLY A 80 -7.32 -14.49 -2.32
N LYS A 81 -7.16 -14.36 -3.63
CA LYS A 81 -5.86 -14.45 -4.30
C LYS A 81 -5.07 -13.15 -4.14
N HIS A 82 -3.78 -13.29 -3.94
CA HIS A 82 -2.84 -12.19 -3.98
C HIS A 82 -2.59 -11.77 -5.43
N ILE A 83 -2.85 -10.49 -5.73
CA ILE A 83 -2.62 -9.87 -7.03
C ILE A 83 -1.43 -8.94 -6.90
N VAL A 84 -0.44 -9.14 -7.77
CA VAL A 84 0.80 -8.37 -7.78
C VAL A 84 0.85 -7.58 -9.07
N PHE A 85 0.89 -6.25 -8.93
CA PHE A 85 1.13 -5.33 -10.01
C PHE A 85 2.63 -5.03 -10.10
N ASP A 86 3.17 -5.18 -11.30
CA ASP A 86 4.53 -4.78 -11.66
C ASP A 86 4.53 -3.84 -12.89
N GLU A 87 5.70 -3.47 -13.39
CA GLU A 87 5.83 -2.58 -14.54
C GLU A 87 5.21 -3.10 -15.84
N ASN A 88 5.00 -4.42 -15.97
CA ASN A 88 4.35 -5.01 -17.14
C ASN A 88 2.83 -4.87 -17.04
N SER A 89 2.28 -4.86 -15.83
CA SER A 89 0.86 -4.62 -15.58
C SER A 89 0.50 -3.14 -15.42
N MET A 90 1.49 -2.27 -15.20
CA MET A 90 1.34 -0.83 -14.98
C MET A 90 1.92 -0.01 -16.15
N GLU A 91 1.36 -0.21 -17.34
CA GLU A 91 1.87 0.42 -18.57
C GLU A 91 1.56 1.93 -18.63
N THR A 92 0.42 2.34 -18.07
CA THR A 92 -0.04 3.74 -18.06
C THR A 92 -0.08 4.33 -16.67
N GLY A 93 -0.11 5.67 -16.59
CA GLY A 93 -0.31 6.35 -15.31
C GLY A 93 -1.64 6.01 -14.64
N LEU A 94 -2.67 5.72 -15.43
CA LEU A 94 -3.95 5.23 -14.90
C LEU A 94 -3.77 3.87 -14.21
N ASP A 95 -3.02 2.94 -14.80
CA ASP A 95 -2.76 1.63 -14.18
C ASP A 95 -1.96 1.76 -12.87
N ILE A 96 -1.06 2.75 -12.80
CA ILE A 96 -0.36 3.11 -11.55
C ILE A 96 -1.38 3.61 -10.51
N SER A 97 -2.28 4.52 -10.88
CA SER A 97 -3.32 5.02 -9.97
C SER A 97 -4.22 3.88 -9.46
N GLU A 98 -4.71 3.03 -10.36
CA GLU A 98 -5.61 1.92 -10.04
C GLU A 98 -4.92 0.88 -9.14
N SER A 99 -3.64 0.57 -9.36
CA SER A 99 -2.89 -0.34 -8.48
C SER A 99 -2.70 0.24 -7.08
N LEU A 100 -2.39 1.54 -6.97
CA LEU A 100 -2.25 2.24 -5.68
C LEU A 100 -3.58 2.35 -4.92
N ILE A 101 -4.68 2.63 -5.62
CA ILE A 101 -6.03 2.62 -5.03
C ILE A 101 -6.37 1.23 -4.53
N SER A 102 -6.12 0.19 -5.33
CA SER A 102 -6.36 -1.20 -4.95
C SER A 102 -5.56 -1.59 -3.69
N SER A 103 -4.28 -1.23 -3.64
CA SER A 103 -3.37 -1.55 -2.54
C SER A 103 -3.72 -0.86 -1.22
N SER A 104 -4.40 0.29 -1.28
CA SER A 104 -4.80 1.09 -0.12
C SER A 104 -6.27 0.93 0.26
N ALA A 105 -7.04 0.09 -0.45
CA ALA A 105 -8.47 -0.10 -0.24
C ALA A 105 -8.74 -1.01 0.97
N LEU A 106 -8.50 -0.50 2.19
CA LEU A 106 -8.66 -1.25 3.43
C LEU A 106 -10.10 -1.78 3.56
N PRO A 107 -10.30 -3.11 3.64
CA PRO A 107 -11.64 -3.68 3.73
C PRO A 107 -12.44 -3.11 4.89
N LEU A 108 -13.76 -2.99 4.69
CA LEU A 108 -14.71 -2.30 5.57
C LEU A 108 -14.53 -0.78 5.64
N ALA A 109 -13.31 -0.26 5.69
CA ALA A 109 -13.06 1.17 5.82
C ALA A 109 -13.25 1.92 4.49
N PHE A 110 -12.62 1.42 3.41
CA PHE A 110 -12.62 2.06 2.10
C PHE A 110 -13.24 1.17 1.03
N GLN A 111 -13.76 1.80 -0.02
CA GLN A 111 -14.42 1.09 -1.12
C GLN A 111 -13.41 0.21 -1.87
N PRO A 112 -13.72 -1.07 -2.13
CA PRO A 112 -12.88 -1.93 -2.95
C PRO A 112 -12.77 -1.36 -4.37
N ASN A 113 -11.71 -1.74 -5.07
CA ASN A 113 -11.46 -1.25 -6.42
C ASN A 113 -11.74 -2.32 -7.47
N ASN A 114 -12.48 -1.97 -8.52
CA ASN A 114 -12.84 -2.92 -9.56
C ASN A 114 -11.94 -2.72 -10.78
N VAL A 115 -10.97 -3.60 -10.97
CA VAL A 115 -9.96 -3.48 -12.03
C VAL A 115 -9.85 -4.80 -12.78
N ASN A 116 -9.97 -4.77 -14.10
CA ASN A 116 -9.81 -5.95 -14.97
C ASN A 116 -10.66 -7.18 -14.55
N GLY A 117 -11.85 -6.94 -14.01
CA GLY A 117 -12.77 -7.99 -13.54
C GLY A 117 -12.46 -8.54 -12.15
N PHE A 118 -11.48 -8.00 -11.44
CA PHE A 118 -11.20 -8.33 -10.04
C PHE A 118 -11.85 -7.31 -9.10
N VAL A 119 -12.24 -7.76 -7.90
CA VAL A 119 -12.69 -6.89 -6.80
C VAL A 119 -11.56 -6.79 -5.79
N LEU A 120 -10.75 -5.74 -5.89
CA LEU A 120 -9.49 -5.63 -5.18
C LEU A 120 -9.62 -4.85 -3.87
N GLY A 121 -8.96 -5.36 -2.84
CA GLY A 121 -8.75 -4.71 -1.56
C GLY A 121 -7.27 -4.64 -1.18
N ASP A 122 -7.01 -3.98 -0.05
CA ASP A 122 -5.67 -3.69 0.48
C ASP A 122 -4.75 -4.92 0.54
N GLY A 123 -3.51 -4.75 0.08
CA GLY A 123 -2.49 -5.82 0.05
C GLY A 123 -2.07 -6.30 1.45
N GLY A 124 -2.20 -5.45 2.47
CA GLY A 124 -1.95 -5.74 3.87
C GLY A 124 -2.86 -6.81 4.46
N VAL A 125 -4.00 -7.11 3.82
CA VAL A 125 -4.84 -8.27 4.14
C VAL A 125 -4.06 -9.58 3.95
N TYR A 126 -3.18 -9.64 2.96
CA TYR A 126 -2.30 -10.78 2.72
C TYR A 126 -0.99 -10.65 3.50
N ALA A 127 -0.28 -9.53 3.34
CA ALA A 127 0.99 -9.27 4.02
C ALA A 127 1.23 -7.76 4.22
N ASN A 128 1.49 -7.35 5.46
CA ASN A 128 1.79 -5.94 5.78
C ASN A 128 3.13 -5.43 5.20
N LEU A 129 4.06 -6.34 4.89
CA LEU A 129 5.35 -5.99 4.29
C LEU A 129 5.68 -7.00 3.19
N GLN A 130 5.82 -6.50 1.98
CA GLN A 130 5.96 -7.31 0.77
C GLN A 130 7.44 -7.47 0.38
N LEU A 131 8.21 -8.23 1.18
CA LEU A 131 9.64 -8.45 0.94
C LEU A 131 9.92 -9.50 -0.14
N SER A 132 9.14 -10.58 -0.13
CA SER A 132 9.39 -11.76 -0.97
C SER A 132 9.34 -11.42 -2.45
N GLU A 133 8.33 -10.65 -2.85
CA GLU A 133 8.10 -10.26 -4.24
C GLU A 133 9.20 -9.31 -4.73
N GLY A 134 9.69 -8.40 -3.89
CA GLY A 134 10.84 -7.56 -4.20
C GLY A 134 12.10 -8.37 -4.48
N VAL A 135 12.40 -9.36 -3.63
CA VAL A 135 13.54 -10.27 -3.82
C VAL A 135 13.38 -11.11 -5.09
N LEU A 136 12.19 -11.67 -5.33
CA LEU A 136 11.90 -12.44 -6.53
C LEU A 136 12.05 -11.60 -7.80
N LYS A 137 11.62 -10.33 -7.78
CA LYS A 137 11.82 -9.42 -8.90
C LYS A 137 13.28 -9.14 -9.18
N CYS A 138 14.11 -8.92 -8.16
CA CYS A 138 15.56 -8.79 -8.34
C CYS A 138 16.17 -10.05 -8.96
N LYS A 139 15.71 -11.23 -8.56
CA LYS A 139 16.14 -12.49 -9.17
C LYS A 139 15.71 -12.59 -10.64
N GLU A 140 14.49 -12.20 -10.99
CA GLU A 140 13.99 -12.15 -12.37
C GLU A 140 14.78 -11.17 -13.25
N MET A 141 15.30 -10.09 -12.66
CA MET A 141 16.21 -9.14 -13.32
C MET A 141 17.63 -9.71 -13.54
N GLY A 142 17.90 -10.96 -13.12
CA GLY A 142 19.18 -11.65 -13.32
C GLY A 142 20.19 -11.44 -12.20
N HIS A 143 19.76 -10.95 -11.03
CA HIS A 143 20.65 -10.86 -9.87
C HIS A 143 20.75 -12.20 -9.12
N GLU A 144 21.95 -12.59 -8.75
CA GLU A 144 22.19 -13.75 -7.90
C GLU A 144 21.68 -13.51 -6.47
N MET A 145 21.01 -14.51 -5.89
CA MET A 145 20.35 -14.39 -4.57
C MET A 145 21.29 -13.91 -3.46
N GLU A 146 22.54 -14.36 -3.49
CA GLU A 146 23.58 -14.01 -2.50
C GLU A 146 23.96 -12.52 -2.52
N ASN A 147 23.66 -11.83 -3.63
CA ASN A 147 23.95 -10.41 -3.83
C ASN A 147 22.74 -9.50 -3.58
N ILE A 148 21.57 -10.08 -3.23
CA ILE A 148 20.37 -9.30 -2.94
C ILE A 148 20.41 -8.88 -1.47
N ILE A 149 20.63 -7.59 -1.24
CA ILE A 149 20.60 -6.98 0.09
C ILE A 149 19.27 -6.25 0.25
N VAL A 150 18.57 -6.51 1.35
CA VAL A 150 17.28 -5.89 1.66
C VAL A 150 17.42 -5.06 2.93
N ASP A 151 17.37 -3.74 2.77
CA ASP A 151 17.31 -2.80 3.88
C ASP A 151 15.84 -2.55 4.26
N VAL A 152 15.48 -2.83 5.52
CA VAL A 152 14.12 -2.61 6.04
C VAL A 152 14.17 -1.49 7.07
N ILE A 153 13.48 -0.39 6.78
CA ILE A 153 13.30 0.73 7.71
C ILE A 153 11.90 0.65 8.31
N MET A 154 11.82 0.42 9.62
CA MET A 154 10.57 0.45 10.38
C MET A 154 10.50 1.74 11.19
N CYS A 155 9.42 2.50 11.06
CA CYS A 155 9.20 3.77 11.78
C CYS A 155 8.06 3.63 12.80
N PRO A 156 8.31 3.07 14.00
CA PRO A 156 7.29 3.00 15.03
C PRO A 156 7.03 4.41 15.60
N ALA A 157 5.78 4.67 16.01
CA ALA A 157 5.39 5.95 16.60
C ALA A 157 6.07 6.21 17.96
N ASN A 158 6.44 5.15 18.67
CA ASN A 158 7.17 5.17 19.93
C ASN A 158 8.38 4.24 19.84
N THR A 159 9.42 4.50 20.63
CA THR A 159 10.50 3.53 20.85
C THR A 159 9.91 2.26 21.47
N MET A 160 10.18 1.11 20.89
CA MET A 160 9.67 -0.17 21.36
C MET A 160 10.82 -1.18 21.48
N ASP A 161 10.87 -1.89 22.60
CA ASP A 161 11.79 -3.02 22.76
C ASP A 161 11.23 -4.24 22.03
N ILE A 162 11.85 -4.57 20.89
CA ILE A 162 11.52 -5.77 20.13
C ILE A 162 12.19 -6.96 20.81
N LYS A 163 11.43 -7.67 21.65
CA LYS A 163 11.87 -8.95 22.21
C LYS A 163 12.12 -9.94 21.07
N GLU A 164 13.25 -10.64 21.15
CA GLU A 164 13.57 -11.71 20.22
C GLU A 164 12.47 -12.77 20.25
N TRP A 165 11.99 -13.15 19.07
CA TRP A 165 10.96 -14.16 18.92
C TRP A 165 11.58 -15.42 18.32
N THR A 166 11.21 -16.57 18.87
CA THR A 166 11.44 -17.82 18.14
C THR A 166 10.42 -17.94 17.01
N LEU A 167 10.75 -18.75 16.01
CA LEU A 167 9.86 -19.09 14.89
C LEU A 167 8.56 -19.80 15.34
N LYS A 168 8.52 -20.29 16.58
CA LYS A 168 7.31 -20.85 17.21
C LYS A 168 6.44 -19.74 17.78
N ASP A 169 7.05 -18.73 18.41
CA ASP A 169 6.34 -17.62 19.02
C ASP A 169 5.69 -16.73 17.96
N SER A 170 6.41 -16.45 16.86
CA SER A 170 5.95 -15.57 15.78
C SER A 170 4.65 -16.03 15.10
N ARG A 171 4.37 -17.34 15.05
CA ARG A 171 3.18 -17.90 14.39
C ARG A 171 1.87 -17.48 15.04
N TYR A 172 1.91 -17.15 16.32
CA TYR A 172 0.71 -16.76 17.09
C TYR A 172 0.67 -15.25 17.34
N GLN A 173 1.64 -14.50 16.80
CA GLN A 173 1.65 -13.05 16.85
C GLN A 173 0.79 -12.48 15.74
N ASN A 174 -0.12 -11.60 16.12
CA ASN A 174 -1.01 -10.91 15.20
C ASN A 174 -0.88 -9.39 15.33
N ALA A 175 -1.52 -8.65 14.43
CA ALA A 175 -1.50 -7.19 14.43
C ALA A 175 -1.93 -6.57 15.78
N TRP A 176 -2.84 -7.24 16.50
CA TRP A 176 -3.30 -6.82 17.82
C TRP A 176 -2.19 -6.90 18.88
N GLN A 177 -1.44 -8.00 18.91
CA GLN A 177 -0.32 -8.15 19.85
C GLN A 177 0.83 -7.18 19.53
N VAL A 178 1.03 -6.83 18.27
CA VAL A 178 1.95 -5.75 17.88
C VAL A 178 1.42 -4.38 18.34
N PHE A 179 0.10 -4.12 18.21
CA PHE A 179 -0.52 -2.90 18.69
C PHE A 179 -0.38 -2.70 20.21
N GLN A 180 -0.60 -3.76 21.00
CA GLN A 180 -0.46 -3.73 22.46
C GLN A 180 0.96 -3.38 22.94
N ARG A 181 2.00 -3.52 22.09
CA ARG A 181 3.37 -3.11 22.43
C ARG A 181 3.54 -1.60 22.54
N LYS A 182 2.63 -0.80 22.00
CA LYS A 182 2.68 0.66 22.16
C LYS A 182 2.36 1.10 23.59
N GLU A 183 1.75 0.23 24.39
CA GLU A 183 1.34 0.51 25.78
C GLU A 183 2.32 -0.02 26.83
N GLN A 184 3.38 -0.73 26.40
CA GLN A 184 4.45 -1.27 27.26
C GLN A 184 5.72 -0.44 27.11
#